data_AF-A0A7S3PRW2-F1
#
_entry.id   AF-A0A7S3PRW2-F1
#
_cell.length_a   1.000
_cell.length_b   1.000
_cell.length_c   1.000
_cell.angle_alpha   90.00
_cell.angle_beta   90.00
_cell.angle_gamma   90.00
#
_symmetry.space_group_name_H-M   'P 1'
#
loop_
_entity.id
_entity.type
_entity.pdbx_description
1 polymer ?
#
loop_
_entity_poly.entity_id
_entity_poly.type
_entity_poly.pdbx_seq_one_letter_code
_entity_poly.pdbx_strand_id
1 'polypeptide(L)'
;SEGKSLKERRPSQLYTYMNKKNDFEKELKKKTRSPPRESLQDVLVHIKSLVASFWVESNESTRIGAWRRLLLVILLQVCRAKISTVLSWTNRMQISSLGKLSAFRKAVAINMLAILCLSPIEVLHARCLYSLRVKWTQHLTSVLLRRYVQTQCKEKYNVENMDQHISEDVDKFVGLFMDLSLESLQAALHL
;
A
#
# COMPACT_ATOMS: atom_id res chain seq x y z
N SER A 1 -65.45 22.78 47.30
CA SER A 1 -64.92 23.56 46.18
C SER A 1 -63.41 23.47 46.21
N GLU A 2 -62.83 22.54 45.45
CA GLU A 2 -62.21 22.79 44.12
C GLU A 2 -60.95 23.65 44.28
N GLY A 3 -59.70 23.20 44.12
CA GLY A 3 -59.16 22.11 43.31
C GLY A 3 -58.74 22.61 41.93
N LYS A 4 -57.45 22.93 41.71
CA LYS A 4 -56.73 23.07 40.41
C LYS A 4 -55.27 23.42 40.71
N SER A 5 -54.34 22.46 40.80
CA SER A 5 -53.64 21.74 39.73
C SER A 5 -52.97 22.67 38.70
N LEU A 6 -51.72 23.03 38.98
CA LEU A 6 -50.78 23.66 38.05
C LEU A 6 -50.08 22.56 37.24
N LYS A 7 -50.48 22.44 35.97
CA LYS A 7 -49.97 21.48 35.00
C LYS A 7 -49.20 22.21 33.89
N GLU A 8 -48.26 21.46 33.33
CA GLU A 8 -47.59 21.64 32.03
C GLU A 8 -46.46 22.68 31.92
N ARG A 9 -45.23 22.17 32.16
CA ARG A 9 -43.99 22.71 31.60
C ARG A 9 -44.02 22.65 30.07
N ARG A 10 -43.58 23.74 29.44
CA ARG A 10 -43.46 23.98 28.00
C ARG A 10 -42.56 22.95 27.29
N PRO A 11 -43.04 22.24 26.23
CA PRO A 11 -42.20 21.47 25.32
C PRO A 11 -41.99 22.24 24.01
N SER A 12 -41.23 23.35 24.02
CA SER A 12 -41.02 24.18 22.81
C SER A 12 -39.60 24.13 22.23
N GLN A 13 -38.62 23.63 22.98
CA GLN A 13 -37.22 23.61 22.50
C GLN A 13 -36.79 22.26 21.89
N LEU A 14 -37.44 21.15 22.26
CA LEU A 14 -37.07 19.83 21.75
C LEU A 14 -37.37 19.67 20.24
N TYR A 15 -38.46 20.28 19.76
CA TYR A 15 -38.87 20.21 18.36
C TYR A 15 -37.90 20.94 17.41
N THR A 16 -37.30 22.05 17.83
CA THR A 16 -36.35 22.81 17.02
C THR A 16 -35.02 22.07 16.86
N TYR A 17 -34.58 21.34 17.89
CA TYR A 17 -33.36 20.51 17.82
C TYR A 17 -33.55 19.26 16.97
N MET A 18 -34.74 18.64 17.00
CA MET A 18 -35.05 17.47 16.15
C MET A 18 -35.07 17.84 14.66
N ASN A 19 -35.56 19.03 14.31
CA ASN A 19 -35.65 19.44 12.91
C ASN A 19 -34.26 19.74 12.30
N LYS A 20 -33.37 20.40 13.05
CA LYS A 20 -31.98 20.64 12.61
C LYS A 20 -31.17 19.35 12.40
N LYS A 21 -31.41 18.32 13.24
CA LYS A 21 -30.72 17.03 13.08
C LYS A 21 -31.14 16.31 11.80
N ASN A 22 -32.43 16.37 11.44
CA ASN A 22 -32.95 15.78 10.21
C ASN A 22 -32.42 16.47 8.95
N ASP A 23 -32.23 17.79 8.98
CA ASP A 23 -31.64 18.51 7.85
C ASP A 23 -30.15 18.21 7.70
N PHE A 24 -29.42 18.09 8.82
CA PHE A 24 -28.01 17.69 8.80
C PHE A 24 -27.81 16.25 8.31
N GLU A 25 -28.68 15.31 8.69
CA GLU A 25 -28.66 13.93 8.19
C GLU A 25 -29.04 13.84 6.70
N LYS A 26 -29.95 14.70 6.23
CA LYS A 26 -30.26 14.82 4.80
C LYS A 26 -29.10 15.40 4.01
N GLU A 27 -28.38 16.39 4.54
CA GLU A 27 -27.16 16.91 3.90
C GLU A 27 -26.02 15.89 3.91
N LEU A 28 -25.82 15.15 5.01
CA LEU A 28 -24.85 14.05 5.08
C LEU A 28 -25.19 12.94 4.08
N LYS A 29 -26.47 12.58 3.92
CA LYS A 29 -26.91 11.62 2.88
C LYS A 29 -26.80 12.16 1.46
N LYS A 30 -26.95 13.48 1.27
CA LYS A 30 -26.78 14.13 -0.05
C LYS A 30 -25.31 14.33 -0.43
N LYS A 31 -24.42 14.41 0.57
CA LYS A 31 -22.96 14.53 0.42
C LYS A 31 -22.25 13.16 0.38
N THR A 32 -22.87 12.11 0.94
CA THR A 32 -22.58 10.70 0.62
C THR A 32 -23.34 10.25 -0.64
N ARG A 33 -23.38 11.10 -1.66
CA ARG A 33 -23.54 10.61 -3.02
C ARG A 33 -22.39 9.65 -3.26
N SER A 34 -22.73 8.39 -3.49
CA SER A 34 -21.79 7.35 -3.90
C SER A 34 -20.81 7.94 -4.90
N PRO A 35 -19.50 7.68 -4.76
CA PRO A 35 -18.54 8.10 -5.77
C PRO A 35 -19.05 7.62 -7.13
N PRO A 36 -18.91 8.43 -8.20
CA PRO A 36 -19.26 7.97 -9.54
C PRO A 36 -18.63 6.59 -9.72
N ARG A 37 -19.40 5.62 -10.25
CA ARG A 37 -18.85 4.32 -10.65
C ARG A 37 -17.84 4.59 -11.75
N GLU A 38 -16.62 4.95 -11.37
CA GLU A 38 -15.48 4.98 -12.27
C GLU A 38 -15.39 3.58 -12.86
N SER A 39 -15.38 3.52 -14.19
CA SER A 39 -15.24 2.24 -14.84
C SER A 39 -13.86 1.68 -14.47
N LEU A 40 -13.73 0.36 -14.32
CA LEU A 40 -12.42 -0.26 -14.06
C LEU A 40 -11.37 0.14 -15.11
N GLN A 41 -11.82 0.51 -16.32
CA GLN A 41 -10.96 1.02 -17.38
C GLN A 41 -10.33 2.36 -17.00
N ASP A 42 -11.10 3.29 -16.43
CA ASP A 42 -10.60 4.60 -16.01
C ASP A 42 -9.54 4.48 -14.92
N VAL A 43 -9.80 3.60 -13.93
CA VAL A 43 -8.84 3.29 -12.86
C VAL A 43 -7.55 2.70 -13.43
N LEU A 44 -7.65 1.74 -14.36
CA LEU A 44 -6.47 1.14 -15.01
C LEU A 44 -5.68 2.16 -15.83
N VAL A 45 -6.35 3.08 -16.53
CA VAL A 45 -5.69 4.17 -17.26
C VAL A 45 -4.95 5.09 -16.29
N HIS A 46 -5.55 5.41 -15.14
CA HIS A 46 -4.92 6.24 -14.12
C HIS A 46 -3.70 5.55 -13.50
N ILE A 47 -3.81 4.27 -13.17
CA ILE A 47 -2.68 3.47 -12.67
C ILE A 47 -1.56 3.45 -13.71
N LYS A 48 -1.86 3.17 -14.98
CA LYS A 48 -0.86 3.19 -16.06
C LYS A 48 -0.17 4.55 -16.18
N SER A 49 -0.93 5.63 -16.12
CA SER A 49 -0.40 7.00 -16.17
C SER A 49 0.53 7.31 -14.99
N LEU A 50 0.14 6.94 -13.76
CA LEU A 50 0.93 7.15 -12.56
C LEU A 50 2.23 6.35 -12.58
N VAL A 51 2.16 5.09 -13.02
CA VAL A 51 3.34 4.23 -13.20
C VAL A 51 4.26 4.83 -14.27
N ALA A 52 3.72 5.22 -15.42
CA ALA A 52 4.48 5.83 -16.50
C ALA A 52 5.18 7.13 -16.07
N SER A 53 4.53 7.98 -15.26
CA SER A 53 5.12 9.23 -14.78
C SER A 53 6.39 9.02 -13.95
N PHE A 54 6.50 7.91 -13.21
CA PHE A 54 7.75 7.59 -12.52
C PHE A 54 8.81 6.99 -13.43
N TRP A 55 8.45 6.01 -14.26
CA TRP A 55 9.45 5.27 -15.04
C TRP A 55 9.91 6.00 -16.31
N VAL A 56 9.07 6.88 -16.87
CA VAL A 56 9.30 7.55 -18.15
C VAL A 56 9.63 9.03 -17.96
N GLU A 57 8.87 9.75 -17.12
CA GLU A 57 9.00 11.21 -16.98
C GLU A 57 10.02 11.63 -15.91
N SER A 58 10.57 10.69 -15.12
CA SER A 58 11.59 11.04 -14.12
C SER A 58 12.94 11.36 -14.76
N ASN A 59 13.74 12.17 -14.03
CA ASN A 59 15.11 12.50 -14.41
C ASN A 59 15.92 11.22 -14.66
N GLU A 60 16.81 11.26 -15.67
CA GLU A 60 17.57 10.09 -16.11
C GLU A 60 18.38 9.43 -14.99
N SER A 61 19.01 10.23 -14.12
CA SER A 61 19.77 9.73 -12.96
C SER A 61 18.87 9.01 -11.94
N THR A 62 17.68 9.54 -11.67
CA THR A 62 16.68 8.93 -10.79
C THR A 62 16.17 7.63 -11.39
N ARG A 63 15.86 7.63 -12.69
CA ARG A 63 15.39 6.47 -13.45
C ARG A 63 16.38 5.32 -13.43
N ILE A 64 17.65 5.57 -13.78
CA ILE A 64 18.71 4.55 -13.74
C ILE A 64 18.87 4.01 -12.31
N GLY A 65 18.85 4.90 -11.31
CA GLY A 65 18.92 4.52 -9.91
C GLY A 65 17.74 3.66 -9.43
N ALA A 66 16.54 3.92 -9.94
CA ALA A 66 15.33 3.15 -9.64
C ALA A 66 15.36 1.76 -10.32
N TRP A 67 15.74 1.71 -11.60
CA TRP A 67 15.90 0.45 -12.34
C TRP A 67 16.96 -0.47 -11.72
N ARG A 68 18.10 0.09 -11.30
CA ARG A 68 19.13 -0.70 -10.60
C ARG A 68 18.61 -1.30 -9.29
N ARG A 69 17.82 -0.53 -8.52
CA ARG A 69 17.21 -1.02 -7.28
C ARG A 69 16.15 -2.08 -7.56
N LEU A 70 15.30 -1.86 -8.56
CA LEU A 70 14.30 -2.84 -8.97
C LEU A 70 14.95 -4.15 -9.42
N LEU A 71 15.99 -4.07 -10.26
CA LEU A 71 16.76 -5.23 -10.68
C LEU A 71 17.37 -5.97 -9.48
N LEU A 72 17.93 -5.23 -8.52
CA LEU A 72 18.48 -5.82 -7.31
C LEU A 72 17.40 -6.50 -6.45
N VAL A 73 16.21 -5.90 -6.32
CA VAL A 73 15.06 -6.52 -5.64
C VAL A 73 14.66 -7.82 -6.33
N ILE A 74 14.55 -7.82 -7.66
CA ILE A 74 14.22 -9.02 -8.45
C ILE A 74 15.29 -10.11 -8.24
N LEU A 75 16.58 -9.76 -8.33
CA LEU A 75 17.67 -10.72 -8.11
C LEU A 75 17.63 -11.31 -6.70
N LEU A 76 17.38 -10.49 -5.68
CA LEU A 76 17.24 -10.94 -4.30
C LEU A 76 16.02 -11.87 -4.14
N GLN A 77 14.90 -11.58 -4.81
CA GLN A 77 13.73 -12.47 -4.80
C GLN A 77 14.03 -13.82 -5.46
N VAL A 78 14.75 -13.84 -6.57
CA VAL A 78 15.20 -15.10 -7.20
C VAL A 78 16.08 -15.89 -6.24
N CYS A 79 17.05 -15.24 -5.58
CA CYS A 79 17.89 -15.89 -4.58
C CYS A 79 17.08 -16.47 -3.41
N ARG A 80 16.09 -15.71 -2.90
CA ARG A 80 15.18 -16.19 -1.84
C ARG A 80 14.39 -17.42 -2.29
N ALA A 81 13.80 -17.39 -3.49
CA ALA A 81 13.06 -18.53 -4.04
C ALA A 81 13.94 -19.78 -4.18
N LYS A 82 15.19 -19.62 -4.65
CA LYS A 82 16.15 -20.73 -4.73
C LYS A 82 16.53 -21.28 -3.36
N ILE A 83 16.80 -20.41 -2.38
CA ILE A 83 17.09 -20.84 -1.00
C ILE A 83 15.89 -21.58 -0.40
N SER A 84 14.67 -21.08 -0.60
CA SER A 84 13.44 -21.75 -0.16
C SER A 84 13.30 -23.15 -0.78
N THR A 85 13.62 -23.30 -2.07
CA THR A 85 13.65 -24.60 -2.75
C THR A 85 14.69 -25.54 -2.13
N VAL A 86 15.89 -25.04 -1.85
CA VAL A 86 16.96 -25.81 -1.18
C VAL A 86 16.52 -26.24 0.23
N LEU A 87 15.90 -25.35 1.02
CA LEU A 87 15.37 -25.66 2.35
C LEU A 87 14.30 -26.76 2.30
N SER A 88 13.38 -26.67 1.34
CA SER A 88 12.36 -27.71 1.13
C SER A 88 12.99 -29.06 0.78
N TRP A 89 14.00 -29.05 -0.09
CA TRP A 89 14.73 -30.25 -0.48
C TRP A 89 15.56 -30.86 0.66
N THR A 90 16.28 -30.04 1.44
CA THR A 90 17.05 -30.52 2.60
C THR A 90 16.15 -31.05 3.70
N ASN A 91 14.98 -30.45 3.94
CA ASN A 91 13.99 -30.99 4.87
C ASN A 91 13.53 -32.39 4.44
N ARG A 92 13.26 -32.62 3.15
CA ARG A 92 12.94 -33.96 2.63
C ARG A 92 14.10 -34.94 2.84
N MET A 93 15.34 -34.50 2.60
CA MET A 93 16.53 -35.33 2.86
C MET A 93 16.71 -35.67 4.34
N GLN A 94 16.42 -34.75 5.25
CA GLN A 94 16.50 -35.00 6.69
C GLN A 94 15.50 -36.09 7.09
N ILE A 95 14.26 -36.00 6.62
CA ILE A 95 13.21 -37.00 6.87
C ILE A 95 13.62 -38.36 6.28
N SER A 96 14.11 -38.39 5.03
CA SER A 96 14.51 -39.65 4.38
C SER A 96 15.81 -40.26 4.94
N SER A 97 16.61 -39.47 5.66
CA SER A 97 17.88 -39.91 6.25
C SER A 97 17.77 -40.24 7.74
N LEU A 98 16.55 -40.27 8.29
CA LEU A 98 16.30 -40.77 9.64
C LEU A 98 16.80 -42.23 9.73
N GLY A 99 17.83 -42.44 10.56
CA GLY A 99 18.54 -43.73 10.68
C GLY A 99 19.96 -43.76 10.11
N LYS A 100 20.36 -42.77 9.29
CA LYS A 100 21.75 -42.62 8.78
C LYS A 100 22.38 -41.33 9.32
N LEU A 101 23.07 -41.44 10.46
CA LEU A 101 23.59 -40.30 11.23
C LEU A 101 24.46 -39.34 10.40
N SER A 102 25.31 -39.87 9.51
CA SER A 102 26.19 -39.05 8.65
C SER A 102 25.41 -38.22 7.62
N ALA A 103 24.44 -38.82 6.94
CA ALA A 103 23.58 -38.14 5.97
C ALA A 103 22.68 -37.10 6.65
N PHE A 104 22.14 -37.43 7.82
CA PHE A 104 21.35 -36.50 8.64
C PHE A 104 22.17 -35.27 9.05
N ARG A 105 23.38 -35.45 9.59
CA ARG A 105 24.27 -34.33 9.97
C ARG A 105 24.60 -33.42 8.78
N LYS A 106 24.88 -34.00 7.61
CA LYS A 106 25.13 -33.23 6.38
C LYS A 106 23.92 -32.40 5.98
N ALA A 107 22.72 -32.98 6.01
CA ALA A 107 21.49 -32.26 5.68
C ALA A 107 21.18 -31.13 6.67
N VAL A 108 21.42 -31.33 7.97
CA VAL A 108 21.33 -30.28 9.00
C VAL A 108 22.33 -29.15 8.74
N ALA A 109 23.59 -29.46 8.43
CA ALA A 109 24.61 -28.45 8.16
C ALA A 109 24.24 -27.57 6.95
N ILE A 110 23.75 -28.17 5.85
CA ILE A 110 23.30 -27.43 4.66
C ILE A 110 22.09 -26.56 4.99
N ASN A 111 21.15 -27.07 5.78
CA ASN A 111 19.96 -26.32 6.22
C ASN A 111 20.35 -25.08 7.06
N MET A 112 21.25 -25.24 8.04
CA MET A 112 21.77 -24.14 8.84
C MET A 112 22.50 -23.08 7.99
N LEU A 113 23.30 -23.52 7.01
CA LEU A 113 23.98 -22.61 6.09
C LEU A 113 22.98 -21.82 5.23
N ALA A 114 21.94 -22.48 4.72
CA ALA A 114 20.89 -21.82 3.94
C ALA A 114 20.15 -20.75 4.75
N ILE A 115 19.82 -21.02 6.02
CA ILE A 115 19.21 -20.05 6.94
C ILE A 115 20.15 -18.87 7.22
N LEU A 116 21.44 -19.15 7.46
CA LEU A 116 22.45 -18.11 7.68
C LEU A 116 22.62 -17.20 6.46
N CYS A 117 22.57 -17.75 5.24
CA CYS A 117 22.60 -16.97 4.01
C CYS A 117 21.32 -16.16 3.78
N LEU A 118 20.17 -16.64 4.25
CA LEU A 118 18.88 -15.97 4.05
C LEU A 118 18.79 -14.65 4.82
N SER A 119 19.30 -14.60 6.05
CA SER A 119 19.24 -13.41 6.91
C SER A 119 19.77 -12.11 6.24
N PRO A 120 21.00 -12.05 5.71
CA PRO A 120 21.50 -10.84 5.05
C PRO A 120 20.75 -10.52 3.75
N ILE A 121 20.24 -11.54 3.04
CA ILE A 121 19.43 -11.36 1.82
C ILE A 121 18.11 -10.67 2.16
N GLU A 122 17.43 -11.09 3.24
CA GLU A 122 16.20 -10.47 3.73
C GLU A 122 16.41 -9.00 4.11
N VAL A 123 17.47 -8.71 4.86
CA VAL A 123 17.81 -7.34 5.26
C VAL A 123 18.10 -6.47 4.05
N LEU A 124 18.89 -6.96 3.09
CA LEU A 124 19.21 -6.22 1.87
C LEU A 124 17.96 -6.00 1.02
N HIS A 125 17.11 -7.02 0.88
CA HIS A 125 15.85 -6.95 0.16
C HIS A 125 14.94 -5.88 0.76
N ALA A 126 14.73 -5.91 2.08
CA ALA A 126 13.90 -4.92 2.78
C ALA A 126 14.44 -3.49 2.60
N ARG A 127 15.76 -3.30 2.70
CA ARG A 127 16.39 -1.98 2.50
C ARG A 127 16.24 -1.48 1.07
N CYS A 128 16.47 -2.34 0.07
CA CYS A 128 16.34 -1.96 -1.33
C CYS A 128 14.89 -1.62 -1.68
N LEU A 129 13.94 -2.41 -1.19
CA LEU A 129 12.51 -2.18 -1.38
C LEU A 129 12.06 -0.87 -0.73
N TYR A 130 12.42 -0.65 0.54
CA TYR A 130 12.12 0.58 1.24
C TYR A 130 12.70 1.81 0.52
N SER A 131 13.96 1.74 0.10
CA SER A 131 14.59 2.82 -0.66
C SER A 131 13.88 3.10 -1.98
N LEU A 132 13.40 2.07 -2.68
CA LEU A 132 12.65 2.22 -3.92
C LEU A 132 11.27 2.83 -3.67
N ARG A 133 10.54 2.37 -2.65
CA ARG A 133 9.25 2.93 -2.22
C ARG A 133 9.39 4.42 -1.89
N VAL A 134 10.32 4.79 -1.02
CA VAL A 134 10.52 6.20 -0.63
C VAL A 134 10.76 7.08 -1.85
N LYS A 135 11.63 6.66 -2.78
CA LYS A 135 11.90 7.42 -4.00
C LYS A 135 10.68 7.56 -4.90
N TRP A 136 9.89 6.50 -5.02
CA TRP A 136 8.70 6.52 -5.85
C TRP A 136 7.61 7.40 -5.25
N THR A 137 7.35 7.25 -3.94
CA THR A 137 6.43 8.12 -3.19
C THR A 137 6.84 9.59 -3.32
N GLN A 138 8.10 9.94 -3.06
CA GLN A 138 8.59 11.32 -3.18
C GLN A 138 8.38 11.90 -4.59
N HIS A 139 8.68 11.13 -5.63
CA HIS A 139 8.49 11.59 -7.01
C HIS A 139 7.02 11.79 -7.36
N LEU A 140 6.17 10.80 -7.07
CA LEU A 140 4.73 10.88 -7.34
C LEU A 140 4.07 12.03 -6.57
N THR A 141 4.37 12.17 -5.28
CA THR A 141 3.86 13.29 -4.46
C THR A 141 4.29 14.62 -5.06
N SER A 142 5.56 14.77 -5.47
CA SER A 142 6.03 16.01 -6.09
C SER A 142 5.32 16.33 -7.42
N VAL A 143 5.12 15.33 -8.28
CA VAL A 143 4.41 15.50 -9.55
C VAL A 143 2.95 15.88 -9.33
N LEU A 144 2.25 15.18 -8.45
CA LEU A 144 0.83 15.43 -8.16
C LEU A 144 0.61 16.77 -7.47
N LEU A 145 1.47 17.13 -6.51
CA LEU A 145 1.42 18.42 -5.85
C LEU A 145 1.67 19.57 -6.85
N ARG A 146 2.63 19.40 -7.77
CA ARG A 146 2.87 20.38 -8.84
C ARG A 146 1.66 20.54 -9.75
N ARG A 147 1.04 19.44 -10.18
CA ARG A 147 -0.19 19.48 -10.99
C ARG A 147 -1.34 20.15 -10.24
N TYR A 148 -1.51 19.83 -8.96
CA TYR A 148 -2.52 20.45 -8.10
C TYR A 148 -2.33 21.96 -7.99
N VAL A 149 -1.12 22.44 -7.67
CA VAL A 149 -0.81 23.88 -7.58
C VAL A 149 -1.09 24.58 -8.91
N GLN A 150 -0.71 23.97 -10.05
CA GLN A 150 -0.99 24.54 -11.37
C GLN A 150 -2.49 24.66 -11.67
N THR A 151 -3.30 23.68 -11.24
CA THR A 151 -4.77 23.75 -11.36
C THR A 151 -5.35 24.80 -10.43
N GLN A 152 -4.88 24.89 -9.18
CA GLN A 152 -5.32 25.90 -8.21
C GLN A 152 -5.01 27.34 -8.65
N CYS A 153 -3.89 27.54 -9.34
CA CYS A 153 -3.58 28.84 -9.94
C CYS A 153 -4.57 29.23 -11.05
N LYS A 154 -5.23 28.25 -11.70
CA LYS A 154 -6.20 28.47 -12.78
C LYS A 154 -7.65 28.50 -12.28
N GLU A 155 -7.96 27.73 -11.24
CA GLU A 155 -9.31 27.53 -10.70
C GLU A 155 -9.27 27.69 -9.17
N LYS A 156 -10.06 28.61 -8.60
CA LYS A 156 -10.09 28.87 -7.15
C LYS A 156 -10.86 27.76 -6.39
N TYR A 157 -10.28 26.58 -6.27
CA TYR A 157 -10.82 25.48 -5.47
C TYR A 157 -10.12 25.36 -4.12
N ASN A 158 -10.56 26.09 -3.10
CA ASN A 158 -9.93 25.98 -1.78
C ASN A 158 -10.37 24.70 -1.07
N VAL A 159 -9.58 23.63 -1.21
CA VAL A 159 -9.73 22.38 -0.44
C VAL A 159 -8.65 22.37 0.64
N GLU A 160 -9.06 22.47 1.90
CA GLU A 160 -8.15 22.37 3.05
C GLU A 160 -7.45 21.01 3.07
N ASN A 161 -6.15 21.01 3.38
CA ASN A 161 -5.31 19.81 3.59
C ASN A 161 -5.16 18.86 2.38
N MET A 162 -5.34 19.36 1.16
CA MET A 162 -5.20 18.53 -0.05
C MET A 162 -3.79 17.98 -0.25
N ASP A 163 -2.77 18.69 0.20
CA ASP A 163 -1.37 18.24 0.20
C ASP A 163 -1.15 17.00 1.08
N GLN A 164 -1.76 16.99 2.27
CA GLN A 164 -1.74 15.82 3.16
C GLN A 164 -2.45 14.63 2.52
N HIS A 165 -3.65 14.83 1.96
CA HIS A 165 -4.41 13.78 1.28
C HIS A 165 -3.63 13.18 0.10
N ILE A 166 -3.02 14.01 -0.75
CA ILE A 166 -2.18 13.54 -1.86
C ILE A 166 -1.02 12.70 -1.33
N SER A 167 -0.33 13.13 -0.28
CA SER A 167 0.80 12.37 0.26
C SER A 167 0.39 11.02 0.84
N GLU A 168 -0.72 10.97 1.58
CA GLU A 168 -1.23 9.72 2.17
C GLU A 168 -1.70 8.73 1.09
N ASP A 169 -2.42 9.22 0.08
CA ASP A 169 -2.94 8.37 -0.99
C ASP A 169 -1.84 7.84 -1.90
N VAL A 170 -0.82 8.66 -2.18
CA VAL A 170 0.37 8.22 -2.92
C VAL A 170 1.12 7.14 -2.14
N ASP A 171 1.35 7.31 -0.83
CA ASP A 171 2.07 6.30 -0.06
C ASP A 171 1.30 4.98 0.01
N LYS A 172 -0.03 5.02 0.20
CA LYS A 172 -0.88 3.83 0.13
C LYS A 172 -0.83 3.16 -1.24
N PHE A 173 -0.94 3.95 -2.32
CA PHE A 173 -0.88 3.43 -3.68
C PHE A 173 0.46 2.75 -3.98
N VAL A 174 1.58 3.41 -3.69
CA VAL A 174 2.92 2.86 -3.93
C VAL A 174 3.15 1.61 -3.08
N GLY A 175 2.72 1.62 -1.82
CA GLY A 175 2.76 0.45 -0.94
C GLY A 175 2.03 -0.75 -1.54
N LEU A 176 0.74 -0.57 -1.83
CA LEU A 176 -0.11 -1.62 -2.41
C LEU A 176 0.41 -2.13 -3.75
N PHE A 177 0.88 -1.23 -4.62
CA PHE A 177 1.41 -1.61 -5.92
C PHE A 177 2.67 -2.46 -5.78
N MET A 178 3.59 -2.06 -4.89
CA MET A 178 4.82 -2.81 -4.63
C MET A 178 4.52 -4.18 -4.04
N ASP A 179 3.64 -4.26 -3.04
CA ASP A 179 3.26 -5.51 -2.39
C ASP A 179 2.64 -6.48 -3.40
N LEU A 180 1.66 -6.01 -4.18
CA LEU A 180 1.01 -6.81 -5.22
C LEU A 180 2.01 -7.28 -6.29
N SER A 181 2.93 -6.40 -6.72
CA SER A 181 3.96 -6.73 -7.70
C SER A 181 4.93 -7.78 -7.18
N LEU A 182 5.32 -7.68 -5.90
CA LEU A 182 6.22 -8.63 -5.26
C LEU A 182 5.56 -9.99 -5.03
N GLU A 183 4.31 -10.00 -4.58
CA GLU A 183 3.53 -11.24 -4.42
C GLU A 183 3.35 -11.94 -5.77
N SER A 184 3.03 -11.18 -6.82
CA SER A 184 2.91 -11.71 -8.19
C SER A 184 4.23 -12.28 -8.69
N LEU A 185 5.34 -11.58 -8.44
CA LEU A 185 6.67 -12.07 -8.80
C LEU A 185 7.03 -13.34 -8.01
N GLN A 186 6.76 -13.37 -6.72
CA GLN A 186 7.02 -14.52 -5.87
C GLN A 186 6.20 -15.74 -6.33
N ALA A 187 4.91 -15.54 -6.63
CA ALA A 187 4.06 -16.59 -7.19
C ALA A 187 4.64 -17.13 -8.52
N ALA A 188 5.08 -16.25 -9.41
CA ALA A 188 5.69 -16.63 -10.69
C ALA A 188 7.02 -17.39 -10.52
N LEU A 189 7.79 -17.12 -9.47
CA LEU A 189 9.04 -17.83 -9.18
C LEU A 189 8.84 -19.21 -8.53
N HIS A 190 7.66 -19.46 -7.96
CA HIS A 190 7.30 -20.72 -7.31
C HIS A 190 6.43 -21.65 -8.18
N LEU A 191 5.91 -21.15 -9.31
CA LEU A 191 5.33 -21.93 -10.41
C LEU A 191 6.41 -22.74 -11.14
#